data_AF-A0A660A7J5-F1
#
_entry.id   AF-A0A660A7J5-F1
#
_cell.length_a   1.000
_cell.length_b   1.000
_cell.length_c   1.000
_cell.angle_alpha   90.00
_cell.angle_beta   90.00
_cell.angle_gamma   90.00
#
_symmetry.space_group_name_H-M   'P 1'
#
loop_
_entity.id
_entity.type
_entity.pdbx_description
1 polymer ?
#
loop_
_entity_poly.entity_id
_entity_poly.type
_entity_poly.pdbx_seq_one_letter_code
_entity_poly.pdbx_strand_id
1 'polypeptide(L)'
;DIKILGLIKNKRLYKYINKKYIEEHENLNKYKVVLPKSNGSGAIGEVLSTPLVGTPLVGYTQSFISFGDFDTREEAENCLKYIKTTFCRTLLGTLKITQDNNKDTWQNVPLQDFSVNSDIDWTQSVADIDRQLDQKYGLSPE
;
A
#
# COMPACT_ATOMS: atom_id res chain seq x y z
N ASP A 1 9.53 -4.68 23.46
CA ASP A 1 9.83 -3.54 22.56
C ASP A 1 9.05 -3.66 21.27
N ILE A 2 8.78 -2.53 20.62
CA ILE A 2 8.11 -2.42 19.32
C ILE A 2 9.17 -2.21 18.24
N LYS A 3 9.02 -2.89 17.10
CA LYS A 3 9.91 -2.77 15.95
C LYS A 3 9.46 -1.60 15.08
N ILE A 4 10.39 -0.73 14.69
CA ILE A 4 10.11 0.47 13.88
C ILE A 4 10.94 0.41 12.60
N LEU A 5 10.26 0.45 11.46
CA LEU A 5 10.86 0.63 10.14
C LEU A 5 11.21 2.12 9.92
N GLY A 6 12.45 2.40 9.58
CA GLY A 6 12.91 3.75 9.29
C GLY A 6 13.94 3.79 8.16
N LEU A 7 14.38 5.01 7.84
CA LEU A 7 15.49 5.27 6.92
C LEU A 7 16.68 5.85 7.69
N ILE A 8 17.86 5.28 7.51
CA ILE A 8 19.13 5.86 7.97
C ILE A 8 20.10 5.81 6.81
N LYS A 9 20.65 6.97 6.41
CA LYS A 9 21.55 7.08 5.25
C LYS A 9 20.96 6.40 4.00
N ASN A 10 19.67 6.65 3.72
CA ASN A 10 18.90 6.07 2.61
C ASN A 10 18.77 4.54 2.61
N LYS A 11 19.10 3.87 3.72
CA LYS A 11 18.90 2.43 3.89
C LYS A 11 17.70 2.17 4.80
N ARG A 12 16.80 1.30 4.35
CA ARG A 12 15.67 0.80 5.15
C ARG A 12 16.22 -0.08 6.26
N LEU A 13 15.95 0.30 7.50
CA LEU A 13 16.46 -0.39 8.69
C LEU A 13 15.36 -0.52 9.73
N TYR A 14 15.47 -1.55 10.53
CA TYR A 14 14.60 -1.74 11.69
C TYR A 14 15.35 -1.40 12.96
N LYS A 15 14.69 -0.65 13.83
CA LYS A 15 15.12 -0.40 15.22
C LYS A 15 14.02 -0.80 16.18
N TYR A 16 14.35 -0.85 17.47
CA TYR A 16 13.41 -1.19 18.52
C TYR A 16 13.29 -0.03 19.49
N ILE A 17 12.08 0.21 19.98
CA ILE A 17 11.77 1.21 21.00
C ILE A 17 10.83 0.59 22.03
N ASN A 18 10.95 1.00 23.29
CA ASN A 18 10.05 0.52 24.32
C ASN A 18 8.61 1.02 24.06
N LYS A 19 7.62 0.14 24.20
CA LYS A 19 6.20 0.44 23.96
C LYS A 19 5.71 1.64 24.77
N LYS A 20 6.27 1.88 25.96
CA LYS A 20 5.89 3.02 26.83
C LYS A 20 6.13 4.40 26.20
N TYR A 21 6.92 4.48 25.14
CA TYR A 21 7.23 5.72 24.41
C TYR A 21 6.42 5.87 23.11
N ILE A 22 5.50 4.96 22.81
CA ILE A 22 4.67 5.00 21.61
C ILE A 22 3.22 5.22 22.04
N GLU A 23 2.57 6.19 21.42
CA GLU A 23 1.14 6.41 21.57
C GLU A 23 0.34 5.23 21.01
N GLU A 24 -0.79 4.89 21.62
CA GLU A 24 -1.64 3.83 21.10
C GLU A 24 -2.22 4.23 19.75
N HIS A 25 -2.10 3.32 18.78
CA HIS A 25 -2.57 3.54 17.42
C HIS A 25 -3.18 2.24 16.89
N GLU A 26 -4.38 2.31 16.32
CA GLU A 26 -5.15 1.17 15.81
C GLU A 26 -4.33 0.28 14.86
N ASN A 27 -3.63 0.94 13.93
CA ASN A 27 -2.79 0.29 12.96
C ASN A 27 -1.63 -0.51 13.57
N LEU A 28 -1.10 -0.17 14.75
CA LEU A 28 0.12 -0.80 15.29
C LEU A 28 -0.05 -2.32 15.47
N ASN A 29 -1.24 -2.77 15.88
CA ASN A 29 -1.54 -4.17 16.15
C ASN A 29 -2.12 -4.92 14.94
N LYS A 30 -2.25 -4.25 13.80
CA LYS A 30 -2.85 -4.80 12.57
C LYS A 30 -1.78 -5.07 11.51
N TYR A 31 -2.16 -5.81 10.48
CA TYR A 31 -1.42 -5.85 9.22
C TYR A 31 -1.68 -4.57 8.42
N LYS A 32 -0.73 -4.18 7.57
CA LYS A 32 -0.82 -2.97 6.75
C LYS A 32 0.06 -3.13 5.52
N VAL A 33 -0.20 -2.36 4.47
CA VAL A 33 0.77 -2.20 3.38
C VAL A 33 1.54 -0.91 3.59
N VAL A 34 2.87 -0.94 3.51
CA VAL A 34 3.74 0.21 3.75
C VAL A 34 4.48 0.58 2.47
N LEU A 35 4.43 1.87 2.11
CA LEU A 35 5.13 2.44 0.97
C LEU A 35 6.00 3.63 1.40
N PRO A 36 7.11 3.90 0.71
CA PRO A 36 7.83 5.15 0.91
C PRO A 36 6.92 6.36 0.62
N LYS A 37 7.05 7.40 1.46
CA LYS A 37 6.37 8.68 1.25
C LYS A 37 6.95 9.46 0.07
N SER A 38 8.24 9.30 -0.21
CA SER A 38 8.85 9.82 -1.44
C SER A 38 9.23 8.65 -2.35
N ASN A 39 8.64 8.62 -3.54
CA ASN A 39 8.72 7.48 -4.45
C ASN A 39 8.50 7.89 -5.92
N GLY A 40 9.32 7.36 -6.82
CA GLY A 40 9.15 7.53 -8.27
C GLY A 40 9.46 8.93 -8.74
N SER A 41 9.03 9.26 -9.96
CA SER A 41 9.11 10.60 -10.55
C SER A 41 7.75 11.29 -10.64
N GLY A 42 6.64 10.56 -10.45
CA GLY A 42 5.29 11.05 -10.74
C GLY A 42 4.85 10.78 -12.19
N ALA A 43 5.55 9.88 -12.90
CA ALA A 43 5.09 9.43 -14.20
C ALA A 43 3.85 8.53 -14.07
N ILE A 44 2.89 8.69 -14.98
CA ILE A 44 1.66 7.90 -14.96
C ILE A 44 1.98 6.41 -15.15
N GLY A 45 1.41 5.55 -14.30
CA GLY A 45 1.58 4.10 -14.37
C GLY A 45 2.93 3.59 -13.86
N GLU A 46 3.81 4.47 -13.34
CA GLU A 46 5.13 4.10 -12.86
C GLU A 46 5.09 3.02 -11.77
N VAL A 47 6.08 2.14 -11.73
CA VAL A 47 6.18 1.11 -10.69
C VAL A 47 6.61 1.76 -9.38
N LEU A 48 5.80 1.57 -8.33
CA LEU A 48 6.10 2.08 -7.00
C LEU A 48 7.29 1.32 -6.37
N SER A 49 8.23 2.05 -5.77
CA SER A 49 9.32 1.52 -4.93
C SER A 49 8.82 0.51 -3.91
N THR A 50 9.54 -0.61 -3.77
CA THR A 50 9.23 -1.84 -3.03
C THR A 50 8.17 -1.68 -1.92
N PRO A 51 6.87 -1.85 -2.24
CA PRO A 51 5.81 -1.92 -1.24
C PRO A 51 5.98 -3.21 -0.41
N LEU A 52 5.68 -3.15 0.88
CA LEU A 52 5.84 -4.29 1.80
C LEU A 52 4.64 -4.44 2.73
N VAL A 53 4.31 -5.68 3.10
CA VAL A 53 3.33 -5.94 4.15
C VAL A 53 4.02 -5.77 5.51
N GLY A 54 3.53 -4.81 6.30
CA GLY A 54 3.88 -4.65 7.69
C GLY A 54 3.06 -5.61 8.55
N THR A 55 3.73 -6.32 9.45
CA THR A 55 3.07 -7.22 10.41
C THR A 55 2.63 -6.46 11.66
N PRO A 56 1.73 -7.04 12.50
CA PRO A 56 1.45 -6.53 13.83
C PRO A 56 2.73 -6.26 14.64
N LEU A 57 2.67 -5.25 15.51
CA LEU A 57 3.78 -4.78 16.34
C LEU A 57 5.00 -4.24 15.56
N VAL A 58 4.80 -3.92 14.28
CA VAL A 58 5.76 -3.18 13.45
C VAL A 58 5.17 -1.82 13.10
N GLY A 59 5.81 -0.77 13.61
CA GLY A 59 5.55 0.62 13.24
C GLY A 59 6.53 1.12 12.18
N TYR A 60 6.38 2.37 11.76
CA TYR A 60 7.23 3.01 10.76
C TYR A 60 7.39 4.52 11.04
N THR A 61 8.46 5.13 10.52
CA THR A 61 8.66 6.59 10.58
C THR A 61 7.85 7.30 9.49
N GLN A 62 7.71 8.63 9.60
CA GLN A 62 7.03 9.48 8.59
C GLN A 62 7.69 9.48 7.19
N SER A 63 8.80 8.76 7.03
CA SER A 63 9.38 8.43 5.72
C SER A 63 8.53 7.46 4.92
N PHE A 64 7.52 6.85 5.54
CA PHE A 64 6.59 5.91 4.94
C PHE A 64 5.14 6.34 5.16
N ILE A 65 4.26 5.79 4.34
CA ILE A 65 2.81 5.83 4.48
C ILE A 65 2.28 4.39 4.58
N SER A 66 1.10 4.22 5.18
CA SER A 66 0.43 2.92 5.27
C SER A 66 -0.92 2.90 4.58
N PHE A 67 -1.33 1.72 4.13
CA PHE A 67 -2.66 1.43 3.59
C PHE A 67 -3.30 0.31 4.40
N GLY A 68 -4.52 0.59 4.86
CA GLY A 68 -5.35 -0.31 5.64
C GLY A 68 -4.78 -0.68 7.02
N ASP A 69 -5.62 -1.34 7.79
CA ASP A 69 -5.42 -1.82 9.15
C ASP A 69 -6.04 -3.22 9.31
N PHE A 70 -5.56 -4.14 8.48
CA PHE A 70 -6.13 -5.46 8.27
C PHE A 70 -5.93 -6.40 9.46
N ASP A 71 -6.94 -7.23 9.73
CA ASP A 71 -6.87 -8.29 10.74
C ASP A 71 -6.04 -9.48 10.28
N THR A 72 -6.09 -9.76 8.98
CA THR A 72 -5.40 -10.91 8.39
C THR A 72 -4.24 -10.49 7.50
N ARG A 73 -3.25 -11.37 7.41
CA ARG A 73 -2.15 -11.21 6.45
C ARG A 73 -2.65 -11.26 5.01
N GLU A 74 -3.66 -12.07 4.74
CA GLU A 74 -4.22 -12.28 3.41
C GLU A 74 -4.85 -11.00 2.86
N GLU A 75 -5.67 -10.29 3.64
CA GLU A 75 -6.24 -9.00 3.24
C GLU A 75 -5.14 -7.96 2.93
N ALA A 76 -4.07 -7.92 3.73
CA ALA A 76 -2.93 -7.04 3.47
C ALA A 76 -2.17 -7.44 2.19
N GLU A 77 -2.06 -8.73 1.89
CA GLU A 77 -1.47 -9.23 0.65
C GLU A 77 -2.37 -8.92 -0.57
N ASN A 78 -3.69 -8.99 -0.42
CA ASN A 78 -4.67 -8.59 -1.43
C ASN A 78 -4.57 -7.10 -1.74
N CYS A 79 -4.50 -6.25 -0.70
CA CYS A 79 -4.24 -4.82 -0.84
C CYS A 79 -2.89 -4.55 -1.53
N LEU A 80 -1.85 -5.31 -1.18
CA LEU A 80 -0.55 -5.21 -1.84
C LEU A 80 -0.62 -5.58 -3.32
N LYS A 81 -1.38 -6.62 -3.69
CA LYS A 81 -1.63 -6.99 -5.09
C LYS A 81 -2.35 -5.86 -5.82
N TYR A 82 -3.38 -5.26 -5.20
CA TYR A 82 -4.10 -4.12 -5.76
C TYR A 82 -3.19 -2.92 -6.06
N ILE A 83 -2.35 -2.51 -5.11
CA ILE A 83 -1.39 -1.40 -5.31
C ILE A 83 -0.40 -1.69 -6.46
N LYS A 84 -0.15 -2.98 -6.76
CA LYS A 84 0.71 -3.43 -7.85
C LYS A 84 -0.02 -3.58 -9.19
N THR A 85 -1.32 -3.35 -9.28
CA THR A 85 -2.04 -3.40 -10.56
C THR A 85 -1.71 -2.16 -11.39
N THR A 86 -1.75 -2.29 -12.70
CA THR A 86 -1.61 -1.15 -13.61
C THR A 86 -2.82 -0.23 -13.47
N PHE A 87 -4.02 -0.78 -13.28
CA PHE A 87 -5.24 -0.04 -12.94
C PHE A 87 -5.02 0.95 -11.79
N CYS A 88 -4.54 0.47 -10.63
CA CYS A 88 -4.32 1.31 -9.46
C CYS A 88 -3.24 2.38 -9.70
N ARG A 89 -2.12 2.01 -10.34
CA ARG A 89 -1.00 2.94 -10.58
C ARG A 89 -1.34 4.00 -11.63
N THR A 90 -2.16 3.67 -12.62
CA THR A 90 -2.66 4.63 -13.61
C THR A 90 -3.55 5.66 -12.92
N LEU A 91 -4.49 5.23 -12.08
CA LEU A 91 -5.37 6.13 -11.33
C LEU A 91 -4.60 7.01 -10.34
N LEU A 92 -3.61 6.45 -9.63
CA LEU A 92 -2.70 7.23 -8.78
C LEU A 92 -1.97 8.31 -9.59
N GLY A 93 -1.49 7.96 -10.80
CA GLY A 93 -0.77 8.87 -11.68
C GLY A 93 -1.58 10.09 -12.14
N THR A 94 -2.90 10.05 -12.04
CA THR A 94 -3.76 11.20 -12.41
C THR A 94 -3.58 12.40 -11.47
N LEU A 95 -3.19 12.16 -10.21
CA LEU A 95 -2.95 13.21 -9.21
C LEU A 95 -1.50 13.25 -8.71
N LYS A 96 -0.78 12.13 -8.77
CA LYS A 96 0.62 12.05 -8.33
C LYS A 96 1.58 12.57 -9.40
N ILE A 97 1.69 13.90 -9.51
CA ILE A 97 2.59 14.57 -10.46
C ILE A 97 4.01 14.82 -9.93
N THR A 98 4.30 14.48 -8.67
CA THR A 98 5.63 14.61 -8.06
C THR A 98 6.07 13.30 -7.36
N GLN A 99 7.25 13.30 -6.76
CA GLN A 99 7.72 12.16 -5.96
C GLN A 99 6.95 12.01 -4.64
N ASP A 100 6.27 13.05 -4.17
CA ASP A 100 5.54 12.99 -2.90
C ASP A 100 4.29 12.10 -3.03
N ASN A 101 4.14 11.20 -2.07
CA ASN A 101 3.11 10.18 -1.98
C ASN A 101 2.26 10.49 -0.75
N ASN A 102 1.57 11.62 -0.77
CA ASN A 102 0.65 12.02 0.30
C ASN A 102 -0.73 11.38 0.08
N LYS A 103 -1.62 11.49 1.07
CA LYS A 103 -2.97 10.88 1.01
C LYS A 103 -3.81 11.45 -0.14
N ASP A 104 -3.65 12.73 -0.46
CA ASP A 104 -4.50 13.42 -1.43
C ASP A 104 -4.24 12.95 -2.87
N THR A 105 -3.05 12.44 -3.17
CA THR A 105 -2.77 11.87 -4.50
C THR A 105 -3.51 10.56 -4.77
N TRP A 106 -4.07 9.90 -3.74
CA TRP A 106 -4.83 8.66 -3.87
C TRP A 106 -6.33 8.87 -4.03
N GLN A 107 -6.82 10.12 -4.08
CA GLN A 107 -8.27 10.42 -4.11
C GLN A 107 -9.01 9.77 -5.30
N ASN A 108 -8.33 9.57 -6.44
CA ASN A 108 -8.92 8.95 -7.63
C ASN A 108 -8.81 7.42 -7.64
N VAL A 109 -8.17 6.81 -6.64
CA VAL A 109 -8.01 5.35 -6.55
C VAL A 109 -9.17 4.76 -5.74
N PRO A 110 -10.05 3.94 -6.35
CA PRO A 110 -11.23 3.43 -5.67
C PRO A 110 -10.87 2.37 -4.63
N LEU A 111 -11.44 2.47 -3.43
CA LEU A 111 -11.29 1.45 -2.40
C LEU A 111 -11.94 0.13 -2.85
N GLN A 112 -11.22 -0.99 -2.70
CA GLN A 112 -11.74 -2.33 -2.96
C GLN A 112 -12.04 -3.06 -1.65
N ASP A 113 -12.91 -4.07 -1.71
CA ASP A 113 -13.00 -5.08 -0.66
C ASP A 113 -11.83 -6.05 -0.80
N PHE A 114 -11.04 -6.21 0.26
CA PHE A 114 -9.88 -7.12 0.29
C PHE A 114 -10.17 -8.42 1.05
N SER A 115 -11.39 -8.57 1.56
CA SER A 115 -11.84 -9.75 2.29
C SER A 115 -12.11 -10.93 1.35
N VAL A 116 -12.37 -12.10 1.94
CA VAL A 116 -12.77 -13.32 1.21
C VAL A 116 -14.11 -13.19 0.47
N ASN A 117 -14.93 -12.19 0.82
CA ASN A 117 -16.23 -11.96 0.19
C ASN A 117 -16.18 -10.95 -0.97
N SER A 118 -14.97 -10.53 -1.35
CA SER A 118 -14.70 -9.62 -2.46
C SER A 118 -15.27 -10.15 -3.78
N ASP A 119 -15.70 -9.21 -4.64
CA ASP A 119 -16.08 -9.47 -6.02
C ASP A 119 -14.88 -9.74 -6.95
N ILE A 120 -13.69 -9.30 -6.52
CA ILE A 120 -12.40 -9.60 -7.14
C ILE A 120 -11.80 -10.86 -6.51
N ASP A 121 -11.40 -11.82 -7.35
CA ASP A 121 -10.61 -12.97 -6.95
C ASP A 121 -9.14 -12.58 -6.78
N TRP A 122 -8.79 -12.25 -5.53
CA TRP A 122 -7.45 -11.86 -5.13
C TRP A 122 -6.44 -13.00 -5.12
N THR A 123 -6.84 -14.26 -5.30
CA THR A 123 -5.91 -15.39 -5.35
C THR A 123 -5.08 -15.39 -6.64
N GLN A 124 -5.59 -14.75 -7.69
CA GLN A 124 -4.98 -14.73 -9.02
C GLN A 124 -3.71 -13.85 -9.11
N SER A 125 -3.11 -13.84 -10.30
CA SER A 125 -1.94 -13.01 -10.60
C SER A 125 -2.33 -11.53 -10.68
N VAL A 126 -1.35 -10.63 -10.53
CA VAL A 126 -1.60 -9.18 -10.67
C VAL A 126 -2.18 -8.84 -12.05
N ALA A 127 -1.75 -9.53 -13.11
CA ALA A 127 -2.26 -9.30 -14.47
C ALA A 127 -3.70 -9.79 -14.65
N ASP A 128 -4.09 -10.87 -13.97
CA ASP A 128 -5.49 -11.31 -13.94
C ASP A 128 -6.36 -10.36 -13.13
N ILE A 129 -5.86 -9.88 -12.00
CA ILE A 129 -6.55 -8.89 -11.16
C ILE A 129 -6.75 -7.58 -11.93
N ASP A 130 -5.76 -7.13 -12.70
CA ASP A 130 -5.90 -5.99 -13.64
C ASP A 130 -7.10 -6.20 -14.56
N ARG A 131 -7.22 -7.38 -15.20
CA ARG A 131 -8.36 -7.70 -16.09
C ARG A 131 -9.70 -7.69 -15.35
N GLN A 132 -9.75 -8.21 -14.14
CA GLN A 132 -10.97 -8.21 -13.32
C GLN A 132 -11.39 -6.78 -12.97
N LEU A 133 -10.43 -5.92 -12.62
CA LEU A 133 -10.67 -4.49 -12.34
C LEU A 133 -11.15 -3.77 -13.60
N ASP A 134 -10.49 -3.98 -14.74
CA ASP A 134 -10.90 -3.38 -16.01
C ASP A 134 -12.35 -3.73 -16.34
N GLN A 135 -12.72 -5.02 -16.22
CA GLN A 135 -14.11 -5.47 -16.40
C GLN A 135 -15.08 -4.83 -15.41
N LYS A 136 -14.73 -4.81 -14.12
CA LYS A 136 -15.56 -4.20 -13.05
C LYS A 136 -15.86 -2.73 -13.32
N TYR A 137 -14.90 -1.99 -13.86
CA TYR A 137 -15.03 -0.56 -14.15
C TYR A 137 -15.40 -0.26 -15.61
N GLY A 138 -15.74 -1.28 -16.41
CA GLY A 138 -16.17 -1.11 -17.80
C GLY A 138 -15.08 -0.57 -18.74
N LEU A 139 -13.81 -0.85 -18.43
CA LEU A 139 -12.67 -0.50 -19.27
C LEU A 139 -12.44 -1.60 -20.32
N SER A 140 -12.36 -1.21 -21.58
CA SER A 140 -11.96 -2.09 -22.68
C SER A 140 -10.55 -1.78 -23.13
N PRO A 141 -9.75 -2.78 -23.55
CA PRO A 141 -8.57 -2.52 -24.36
C PRO A 141 -9.04 -1.89 -25.69
N GLU A 142 -8.68 -0.64 -25.94
CA GLU A 142 -8.76 -0.05 -27.29
C GLU A 142 -7.65 -0.58 -28.20
#